data_AF-A0AAW0XJ85-F1
#
_entry.id   AF-A0AAW0XJ85-F1
#
_cell.length_a   1.000
_cell.length_b   1.000
_cell.length_c   1.000
_cell.angle_alpha   90.00
_cell.angle_beta   90.00
_cell.angle_gamma   90.00
#
_symmetry.space_group_name_H-M   'P 1'
#
loop_
_entity.id
_entity.type
_entity.pdbx_description
1 polymer ?
#
loop_
_entity_poly.entity_id
_entity_poly.type
_entity_poly.pdbx_seq_one_letter_code
_entity_poly.pdbx_strand_id
1 'polypeptide(L)'
;MDGVLYFADDDNSYDIRLFEQIRTTKKASVFPVGMILKLGVSSPIVRNSKVVAFHDSFQAGRKFAVDMAGFAVNLRVIHANPNATIPLRLSYLEDGFLRQLRLELDDLEPLASGCTQVLVWHTKTQKASSPNMKHVTHTDFDTNLVELYHNLLR
;
A
#
# COMPACT_ATOMS: atom_id res chain seq x y z
N MET A 1 15.55 19.16 0.26
CA MET A 1 14.96 18.38 -0.85
C MET A 1 13.46 18.35 -0.64
N ASP A 2 12.66 18.62 -1.67
CA ASP A 2 11.19 18.59 -1.57
C ASP A 2 10.66 17.42 -2.40
N GLY A 3 10.25 16.38 -1.70
CA GLY A 3 9.73 15.17 -2.30
C GLY A 3 9.26 14.20 -1.24
N VAL A 4 8.46 13.23 -1.66
CA VAL A 4 7.84 12.23 -0.80
C VAL A 4 8.06 10.86 -1.42
N LEU A 5 8.46 9.90 -0.59
CA LEU A 5 8.50 8.48 -0.92
C LEU A 5 7.19 7.84 -0.50
N TYR A 6 6.59 7.09 -1.42
CA TYR A 6 5.42 6.26 -1.18
C TYR A 6 5.66 4.87 -1.75
N PHE A 7 5.37 3.83 -0.95
CA PHE A 7 5.49 2.44 -1.37
C PHE A 7 4.14 1.98 -1.92
N ALA A 8 4.09 1.71 -3.22
CA ALA A 8 2.88 1.33 -3.92
C ALA A 8 3.09 -0.04 -4.60
N ASP A 9 2.55 -1.09 -3.98
CA ASP A 9 2.52 -2.44 -4.55
C ASP A 9 1.71 -2.45 -5.85
N ASP A 10 2.07 -3.36 -6.76
CA ASP A 10 1.56 -3.41 -8.14
C ASP A 10 0.12 -3.95 -8.27
N ASP A 11 -0.39 -4.61 -7.23
CA ASP A 11 -1.74 -5.20 -7.20
C ASP A 11 -2.76 -4.41 -6.37
N ASN A 12 -2.30 -3.39 -5.66
CA ASN A 12 -3.15 -2.51 -4.84
C ASN A 12 -3.97 -1.54 -5.70
N SER A 13 -5.05 -1.04 -5.11
CA SER A 13 -5.94 -0.05 -5.75
C SER A 13 -5.83 1.29 -5.06
N TYR A 14 -5.65 2.37 -5.83
CA TYR A 14 -5.35 3.71 -5.31
C TYR A 14 -6.34 4.75 -5.83
N ASP A 15 -6.94 5.50 -4.91
CA ASP A 15 -7.70 6.70 -5.27
C ASP A 15 -6.74 7.85 -5.58
N ILE A 16 -6.94 8.55 -6.71
CA ILE A 16 -6.07 9.65 -7.12
C ILE A 16 -5.93 10.77 -6.08
N ARG A 17 -6.97 10.97 -5.24
CA ARG A 17 -6.98 11.97 -4.16
C ARG A 17 -5.94 11.67 -3.10
N LEU A 18 -5.49 10.42 -2.96
CA LEU A 18 -4.42 10.07 -2.05
C LEU A 18 -3.12 10.79 -2.42
N PHE A 19 -2.77 10.80 -3.70
CA PHE A 19 -1.51 11.39 -4.19
C PHE A 19 -1.45 12.91 -3.96
N GLU A 20 -2.59 13.59 -4.07
CA GLU A 20 -2.67 15.02 -3.73
C GLU A 20 -2.44 15.27 -2.25
N GLN A 21 -2.91 14.38 -1.37
CA GLN A 21 -2.71 14.54 0.08
C GLN A 21 -1.26 14.25 0.48
N ILE A 22 -0.68 13.11 0.04
CA ILE A 22 0.68 12.72 0.45
C ILE A 22 1.76 13.65 -0.12
N ARG A 23 1.49 14.39 -1.21
CA ARG A 23 2.42 15.41 -1.74
C ARG A 23 2.80 16.46 -0.69
N THR A 24 1.93 16.69 0.29
CA THR A 24 2.10 17.77 1.29
C THR A 24 2.87 17.34 2.55
N THR A 25 3.18 16.04 2.69
CA THR A 25 3.82 15.42 3.86
C THR A 25 5.11 16.13 4.28
N LYS A 26 5.22 16.48 5.57
CA LYS A 26 6.37 17.19 6.15
C LYS A 26 7.40 16.26 6.77
N LYS A 27 6.95 15.23 7.49
CA LYS A 27 7.77 14.17 8.08
C LYS A 27 7.28 12.81 7.60
N ALA A 28 6.14 12.35 8.09
CA ALA A 28 5.54 11.10 7.72
C ALA A 28 4.02 11.20 7.84
N SER A 29 3.31 10.92 6.75
CA SER A 29 1.86 10.88 6.73
C SER A 29 1.35 9.46 6.87
N VAL A 30 0.23 9.29 7.57
CA VAL A 30 -0.42 8.00 7.76
C VAL A 30 -1.92 8.09 7.47
N PHE A 31 -2.50 7.00 6.98
CA PHE A 31 -3.91 6.97 6.57
C PHE A 31 -4.46 5.53 6.53
N PRO A 32 -5.79 5.35 6.53
CA PRO A 32 -6.41 4.02 6.49
C PRO A 32 -6.17 3.28 5.18
N VAL A 33 -5.98 1.96 5.27
CA VAL A 33 -5.91 1.03 4.15
C VAL A 33 -7.05 0.01 4.26
N GLY A 34 -7.85 -0.11 3.20
CA GLY A 34 -8.97 -1.05 3.14
C GLY A 34 -8.54 -2.46 2.72
N MET A 35 -9.44 -3.43 2.93
CA MET A 35 -9.28 -4.85 2.54
C MET A 35 -8.11 -5.57 3.24
N ILE A 36 -7.77 -5.15 4.46
CA ILE A 36 -6.68 -5.77 5.24
C ILE A 36 -7.18 -6.95 6.09
N LEU A 37 -6.73 -8.16 5.73
CA LEU A 37 -6.86 -9.39 6.51
C LEU A 37 -8.21 -9.54 7.23
N LYS A 38 -8.21 -9.83 8.54
CA LYS A 38 -9.41 -10.18 9.31
C LYS A 38 -10.26 -8.95 9.65
N LEU A 39 -9.65 -7.79 9.85
CA LEU A 39 -10.36 -6.57 10.26
C LEU A 39 -10.98 -5.83 9.08
N GLY A 40 -10.56 -6.13 7.84
CA GLY A 40 -11.01 -5.45 6.63
C GLY A 40 -10.47 -4.02 6.49
N VAL A 41 -9.76 -3.51 7.51
CA VAL A 41 -9.11 -2.19 7.51
C VAL A 41 -7.88 -2.21 8.42
N SER A 42 -6.83 -1.50 8.01
CA SER A 42 -5.71 -1.07 8.84
C SER A 42 -5.79 0.44 8.96
N SER A 43 -5.74 1.01 10.17
CA SER A 43 -5.90 2.45 10.35
C SER A 43 -5.13 2.98 11.55
N PRO A 44 -4.54 4.19 11.48
CA PRO A 44 -4.19 4.95 12.66
C PRO A 44 -5.44 5.23 13.51
N ILE A 45 -5.28 5.23 14.83
CA ILE A 45 -6.29 5.71 15.79
C ILE A 45 -5.93 7.16 16.11
N VAL A 46 -6.82 8.07 15.75
CA VAL A 46 -6.60 9.53 15.87
C VAL A 46 -7.44 10.11 16.99
N ARG A 47 -6.83 10.95 17.83
CA ARG A 47 -7.50 11.75 18.85
C ARG A 47 -6.94 13.17 18.81
N ASN A 48 -7.81 14.18 18.75
CA ASN A 48 -7.40 15.59 18.67
C ASN A 48 -6.36 15.85 17.57
N SER A 49 -6.58 15.28 16.37
CA SER A 49 -5.69 15.37 15.21
C SER A 49 -4.28 14.78 15.41
N LYS A 50 -4.09 13.93 16.43
CA LYS A 50 -2.84 13.22 16.71
C LYS A 50 -3.04 11.72 16.70
N VAL A 51 -2.06 10.98 16.19
CA VAL A 51 -2.05 9.53 16.22
C VAL A 51 -1.71 9.07 17.63
N VAL A 52 -2.59 8.27 18.24
CA VAL A 52 -2.40 7.77 19.61
C VAL A 52 -2.15 6.26 19.67
N ALA A 53 -2.57 5.54 18.63
CA ALA A 53 -2.43 4.09 18.51
C ALA A 53 -2.74 3.68 17.06
N PHE A 54 -2.84 2.38 16.82
CA PHE A 54 -3.22 1.80 15.53
C PHE A 54 -4.32 0.75 15.72
N HIS A 55 -5.10 0.53 14.68
CA HIS A 55 -6.10 -0.53 14.54
C HIS A 55 -5.69 -1.37 13.35
N ASP A 56 -5.12 -2.56 13.60
CA ASP A 56 -4.54 -3.40 12.56
C ASP A 56 -4.64 -4.88 12.94
N SER A 57 -4.75 -5.76 11.93
CA SER A 57 -4.91 -7.21 12.13
C SER A 57 -3.66 -7.86 12.74
N PHE A 58 -2.50 -7.20 12.69
CA PHE A 58 -1.24 -7.72 13.18
C PHE A 58 -0.52 -6.69 14.06
N GLN A 59 -0.89 -6.58 15.34
CA GLN A 59 -0.21 -5.65 16.22
C GLN A 59 1.15 -6.14 16.72
N ALA A 60 1.27 -7.38 17.21
CA ALA A 60 2.53 -8.05 17.60
C ALA A 60 3.60 -7.18 18.33
N GLY A 61 3.19 -6.19 19.14
CA GLY A 61 4.10 -5.25 19.81
C GLY A 61 4.79 -4.23 18.90
N ARG A 62 4.33 -4.08 17.65
CA ARG A 62 4.79 -3.06 16.69
C ARG A 62 4.49 -1.66 17.24
N LYS A 63 5.46 -0.75 17.09
CA LYS A 63 5.27 0.67 17.41
C LYS A 63 4.41 1.32 16.33
N PHE A 64 4.64 0.95 15.08
CA PHE A 64 3.87 1.36 13.91
C PHE A 64 3.17 0.15 13.31
N ALA A 65 1.95 -0.13 13.78
CA ALA A 65 1.13 -1.19 13.22
C ALA A 65 0.31 -0.65 12.04
N VAL A 66 0.98 -0.52 10.90
CA VAL A 66 0.39 -0.09 9.62
C VAL A 66 0.72 -1.08 8.52
N ASP A 67 -0.07 -1.04 7.45
CA ASP A 67 0.24 -1.66 6.17
C ASP A 67 1.25 -0.82 5.38
N MET A 68 2.02 -1.44 4.48
CA MET A 68 3.04 -0.76 3.65
C MET A 68 2.44 0.38 2.82
N ALA A 69 1.22 0.21 2.31
CA ALA A 69 0.53 1.24 1.54
C ALA A 69 -0.09 2.34 2.42
N GLY A 70 -0.05 2.22 3.75
CA GLY A 70 -0.73 3.11 4.70
C GLY A 70 0.06 4.34 5.14
N PHE A 71 1.26 4.56 4.60
CA PHE A 71 2.09 5.69 4.98
C PHE A 71 2.93 6.23 3.82
N ALA A 72 3.36 7.49 3.93
CA ALA A 72 4.34 8.11 3.04
C ALA A 72 5.33 8.94 3.85
N VAL A 73 6.57 9.08 3.36
CA VAL A 73 7.67 9.71 4.11
C VAL A 73 8.32 10.82 3.30
N ASN A 74 8.56 11.97 3.91
CA ASN A 74 9.29 13.05 3.26
C ASN A 74 10.76 12.67 3.03
N LEU A 75 11.29 12.93 1.84
CA LEU A 75 12.68 12.58 1.48
C LEU A 75 13.73 13.23 2.39
N ARG A 76 13.42 14.36 3.05
CA ARG A 76 14.31 14.98 4.05
C ARG A 76 14.53 14.06 5.25
N VAL A 77 13.50 13.34 5.69
CA VAL A 77 13.59 12.37 6.81
C VAL A 77 14.48 11.19 6.41
N ILE A 78 14.32 10.69 5.18
CA ILE A 78 15.14 9.60 4.65
C ILE A 78 16.60 10.04 4.51
N HIS A 79 16.83 11.23 3.94
CA HIS A 79 18.18 11.78 3.78
C HIS A 79 18.88 12.04 5.12
N ALA A 80 18.14 12.43 6.16
CA ALA A 80 18.66 12.58 7.51
C ALA A 80 18.99 11.25 8.20
N ASN A 81 18.47 10.12 7.70
CA ASN A 81 18.68 8.79 8.22
C ASN A 81 19.19 7.84 7.12
N PRO A 82 20.39 8.07 6.56
CA PRO A 82 20.88 7.38 5.36
C PRO A 82 21.08 5.87 5.54
N ASN A 83 21.14 5.38 6.77
CA ASN A 83 21.27 3.96 7.09
C ASN A 83 19.90 3.25 7.24
N ALA A 84 18.79 3.97 7.11
CA ALA A 84 17.46 3.39 7.25
C ALA A 84 17.15 2.48 6.05
N THR A 85 16.93 1.20 6.33
CA THR A 85 16.57 0.18 5.33
C THR A 85 15.33 -0.58 5.77
N ILE A 86 14.64 -1.20 4.80
CA ILE A 86 13.57 -2.16 5.10
C ILE A 86 14.26 -3.44 5.61
N PRO A 87 13.96 -3.91 6.83
CA PRO A 87 14.59 -5.11 7.37
C PRO A 87 14.14 -6.37 6.62
N LEU A 88 14.94 -7.44 6.63
CA LEU A 88 14.59 -8.72 5.97
C LEU A 88 13.50 -9.53 6.71
N ARG A 89 13.02 -9.05 7.86
CA ARG A 89 12.03 -9.77 8.67
C ARG A 89 10.62 -9.37 8.22
N LEU A 90 9.96 -10.25 7.46
CA LEU A 90 8.63 -10.07 6.86
C LEU A 90 7.55 -9.49 7.79
N SER A 91 7.56 -9.82 9.09
CA SER A 91 6.56 -9.31 10.04
C SER A 91 6.87 -7.92 10.62
N TYR A 92 8.00 -7.32 10.24
CA TYR A 92 8.52 -6.07 10.80
C TYR A 92 9.02 -5.10 9.72
N LEU A 93 8.59 -5.26 8.46
CA LEU A 93 9.06 -4.44 7.35
C LEU A 93 8.77 -2.95 7.61
N GLU A 94 7.50 -2.61 7.81
CA GLU A 94 7.03 -1.23 8.00
C GLU A 94 7.50 -0.67 9.35
N ASP A 95 7.26 -1.41 10.43
CA ASP A 95 7.63 -1.01 11.78
C ASP A 95 9.15 -0.80 11.90
N GLY A 96 9.94 -1.71 11.34
CA GLY A 96 11.39 -1.62 11.36
C GLY A 96 11.92 -0.47 10.51
N PHE A 97 11.32 -0.20 9.34
CA PHE A 97 11.69 0.93 8.50
C PHE A 97 11.38 2.27 9.21
N LEU A 98 10.15 2.46 9.70
CA LEU A 98 9.73 3.69 10.38
C LEU A 98 10.51 3.95 11.68
N ARG A 99 10.87 2.91 12.43
CA ARG A 99 11.77 3.02 13.59
C ARG A 99 13.17 3.48 13.22
N GLN A 100 13.74 2.99 12.11
CA GLN A 100 15.07 3.41 11.66
C GLN A 100 15.12 4.86 11.19
N LEU A 101 13.97 5.41 10.76
CA LEU A 101 13.81 6.83 10.44
C LEU A 101 13.71 7.73 11.69
N ARG A 102 13.77 7.15 12.90
CA ARG A 102 13.64 7.87 14.18
C ARG A 102 12.34 8.67 14.31
N LEU A 103 11.27 8.18 13.68
CA LEU A 103 9.96 8.79 13.80
C LEU A 103 9.32 8.42 15.15
N GLU A 104 8.56 9.36 15.70
CA GLU A 104 7.69 9.18 16.85
C GLU A 104 6.21 9.34 16.44
N LEU A 105 5.28 8.93 17.30
CA LEU A 105 3.83 9.08 17.02
C LEU A 105 3.44 10.55 16.76
N ASP A 106 4.10 11.48 17.46
CA ASP A 106 3.84 12.93 17.32
C ASP A 106 4.31 13.51 15.98
N ASP A 107 5.22 12.80 15.28
CA ASP A 107 5.70 13.16 13.95
C ASP A 107 4.73 12.71 12.85
N LEU A 108 3.75 11.86 13.17
CA LEU A 108 2.80 11.33 12.20
C LEU A 108 1.71 12.35 11.88
N GLU A 109 1.48 12.54 10.59
CA GLU A 109 0.49 13.45 10.01
C GLU A 109 -0.73 12.63 9.55
N PRO A 110 -1.85 12.60 10.29
CA PRO A 110 -3.03 11.84 9.89
C PRO A 110 -3.72 12.51 8.69
N LEU A 111 -3.78 11.80 7.56
CA LEU A 111 -4.45 12.23 6.33
C LEU A 111 -5.83 11.58 6.19
N ALA A 112 -6.45 11.68 5.01
CA ALA A 112 -7.75 11.09 4.68
C ALA A 112 -8.86 11.52 5.66
N SER A 113 -9.00 12.85 5.83
CA SER A 113 -9.97 13.46 6.74
C SER A 113 -9.82 12.98 8.19
N GLY A 114 -8.59 12.99 8.72
CA GLY A 114 -8.30 12.51 10.08
C GLY A 114 -8.49 10.99 10.23
N CYS A 115 -8.10 10.24 9.20
CA CYS A 115 -8.23 8.80 9.10
C CYS A 115 -9.69 8.29 9.14
N THR A 116 -10.63 9.06 8.59
CA THR A 116 -12.07 8.68 8.47
C THR A 116 -12.47 8.25 7.06
N GLN A 117 -11.56 8.35 6.10
CA GLN A 117 -11.76 7.93 4.71
C GLN A 117 -10.73 6.88 4.31
N VAL A 118 -11.14 5.91 3.50
CA VAL A 118 -10.24 4.94 2.86
C VAL A 118 -9.99 5.40 1.43
N LEU A 119 -8.72 5.59 1.08
CA LEU A 119 -8.28 6.07 -0.25
C LEU A 119 -7.30 5.09 -0.92
N VAL A 120 -7.01 3.97 -0.28
CA VAL A 120 -6.18 2.88 -0.79
C VAL A 120 -6.72 1.55 -0.27
N TRP A 121 -6.68 0.54 -1.12
CA TRP A 121 -7.14 -0.82 -0.80
C TRP A 121 -6.05 -1.82 -1.15
N HIS A 122 -5.79 -2.74 -0.22
CA HIS A 122 -4.84 -3.84 -0.43
C HIS A 122 -5.52 -4.98 -1.20
N THR A 123 -5.84 -4.70 -2.47
CA THR A 123 -6.41 -5.67 -3.39
C THR A 123 -5.38 -6.71 -3.81
N LYS A 124 -5.86 -7.90 -4.19
CA LYS A 124 -5.01 -8.95 -4.78
C LYS A 124 -5.71 -9.55 -5.97
N THR A 125 -4.97 -9.76 -7.04
CA THR A 125 -5.48 -10.46 -8.22
C THR A 125 -5.61 -11.94 -7.92
N GLN A 126 -6.78 -12.53 -8.21
CA GLN A 126 -6.92 -13.99 -8.16
C GLN A 126 -6.16 -14.62 -9.31
N LYS A 127 -5.67 -15.85 -9.11
CA LYS A 127 -4.99 -16.59 -10.17
C LYS A 127 -5.91 -16.73 -11.39
N ALA A 128 -5.51 -16.12 -12.51
CA ALA A 128 -6.27 -16.17 -13.76
C ALA A 128 -6.16 -17.55 -14.42
N SER A 129 -7.17 -17.89 -15.24
CA SER A 129 -7.10 -19.04 -16.13
C SER A 129 -6.13 -18.77 -17.28
N SER A 130 -5.37 -19.78 -17.68
CA SER A 130 -4.55 -19.70 -18.88
C SER A 130 -5.41 -19.82 -20.14
N PRO A 131 -5.10 -19.08 -21.23
CA PRO A 131 -5.70 -19.34 -22.53
C PRO A 131 -5.54 -20.81 -22.91
N ASN A 132 -6.54 -21.37 -23.60
CA ASN A 132 -6.53 -22.76 -24.03
C ASN A 132 -7.27 -22.91 -25.35
N MET A 133 -6.61 -23.49 -26.35
CA MET A 133 -7.20 -23.65 -27.69
C MET A 133 -8.49 -24.49 -27.70
N LYS A 134 -8.71 -25.32 -26.67
CA LYS A 134 -9.97 -26.06 -26.48
C LYS A 134 -11.20 -25.16 -26.27
N HIS A 135 -11.00 -23.88 -25.95
CA HIS A 135 -12.08 -22.90 -25.78
C HIS A 135 -12.46 -22.22 -27.11
N VAL A 136 -11.71 -22.42 -28.19
CA VAL A 136 -12.06 -21.94 -29.53
C VAL A 136 -12.83 -23.04 -30.24
N THR A 137 -14.08 -22.76 -30.62
CA THR A 137 -15.00 -23.75 -31.19
C THR A 137 -15.00 -23.73 -32.71
N HIS A 138 -15.61 -24.73 -33.35
CA HIS A 138 -15.66 -24.81 -34.81
C HIS A 138 -16.32 -23.60 -35.48
N THR A 139 -17.23 -22.90 -34.80
CA THR A 139 -17.87 -21.69 -35.31
C THR A 139 -16.95 -20.47 -35.28
N ASP A 140 -15.78 -20.56 -34.63
CA ASP A 140 -14.83 -19.47 -34.48
C ASP A 140 -13.65 -19.58 -35.47
N PHE A 141 -13.60 -20.65 -36.29
CA PHE A 141 -12.43 -21.00 -37.09
C PHE A 141 -12.14 -20.05 -38.27
N ASP A 142 -13.16 -19.34 -38.75
CA ASP A 142 -13.05 -18.30 -39.76
C ASP A 142 -12.90 -16.90 -39.15
N THR A 143 -12.66 -16.80 -37.84
CA THR A 143 -12.48 -15.54 -37.11
C THR A 143 -11.02 -15.31 -36.68
N ASN A 144 -10.75 -14.09 -36.20
CA ASN A 144 -9.45 -13.71 -35.64
C ASN A 144 -9.08 -14.45 -34.34
N LEU A 145 -10.01 -15.20 -33.71
CA LEU A 145 -9.74 -15.88 -32.44
C LEU A 145 -8.68 -16.98 -32.56
N VAL A 146 -8.62 -17.68 -33.69
CA VAL A 146 -7.59 -18.72 -33.92
C VAL A 146 -6.19 -18.11 -33.90
N GLU A 147 -5.99 -17.01 -34.62
CA GLU A 147 -4.70 -16.32 -34.67
C GLU A 147 -4.34 -15.71 -33.30
N LEU A 148 -5.31 -15.10 -32.61
CA LEU A 148 -5.10 -14.56 -31.26
C LEU A 148 -4.63 -15.64 -30.28
N TYR A 149 -5.30 -16.79 -30.23
CA TYR A 149 -4.92 -17.88 -29.32
C TYR A 149 -3.56 -18.49 -29.68
N HIS A 150 -3.22 -18.59 -30.97
CA HIS A 150 -1.88 -19.00 -31.38
C HIS A 150 -0.81 -18.00 -30.94
N ASN A 151 -1.08 -16.69 -31.02
CA ASN A 151 -0.14 -15.66 -30.58
C ASN A 151 0.02 -15.62 -29.05
N LEU A 152 -1.05 -15.88 -28.29
CA LEU A 152 -1.02 -15.92 -26.82
C LEU A 152 -0.34 -17.17 -26.24
N LEU A 153 -0.27 -18.26 -27.00
CA LEU A 153 0.22 -19.58 -26.55
C LEU A 153 1.63 -19.94 -27.06
N ARG A 154 2.29 -19.04 -27.78
CA ARG A 154 3.71 -19.16 -28.16
C ARG A 154 4.62 -18.68 -27.04
#